data_AF-A0A6J3I538-F1
#
_entry.id   AF-A0A6J3I538-F1
#
_cell.length_a   1.000
_cell.length_b   1.000
_cell.length_c   1.000
_cell.angle_alpha   90.00
_cell.angle_beta   90.00
_cell.angle_gamma   90.00
#
_symmetry.space_group_name_H-M   'P 1'
#
loop_
_entity.id
_entity.type
_entity.pdbx_description
1 polymer ?
#
loop_
_entity_poly.entity_id
_entity_poly.type
_entity_poly.pdbx_seq_one_letter_code
_entity_poly.pdbx_strand_id
1 'polypeptide(L)'
;MDYFVSMEMEFGVDACGHVSSLLGTGSPSTEGWLFHVHVTLSIALSNGLSGFLYYEDLVSCVTRAEAEAVSVLVKEAVWAFLPDAFVTMTGGFRRGKKMGHDVDFLITSPGSTEDEEQLLQKVMNLWEKKGLVLYYDLVESTFEKLRLPSRKVDALDHFQKCFLIFKLPRQRLDSDQPSWQEGKTWKAIRVDLVMCPYERRAFALLGWTGSRFERDLRRYATHERKMILDNHALYDKTKRIFLKAETEEEIFAHLGLDYIEPWERNA
;
A
#
# COMPACT_ATOMS: atom_id res chain seq x y z
N MET A 1 22.50 -24.11 10.03
CA MET A 1 21.52 -23.79 11.08
C MET A 1 22.14 -22.96 12.21
N ASP A 2 23.29 -22.29 11.98
CA ASP A 2 24.03 -21.51 13.01
C ASP A 2 24.45 -20.11 12.52
N TYR A 3 23.67 -19.48 11.65
CA TYR A 3 23.84 -18.06 11.28
C TYR A 3 22.70 -17.16 11.80
N PHE A 4 21.61 -17.75 12.29
CA PHE A 4 20.45 -17.01 12.81
C PHE A 4 20.65 -16.53 14.26
N VAL A 5 21.47 -17.24 15.04
CA VAL A 5 21.71 -16.94 16.46
C VAL A 5 22.81 -15.88 16.67
N SER A 6 23.77 -15.74 15.75
CA SER A 6 24.85 -14.74 15.89
C SER A 6 24.40 -13.31 15.55
N MET A 7 23.38 -13.11 14.71
CA MET A 7 22.88 -11.76 14.40
C MET A 7 21.90 -11.22 15.44
N GLU A 8 21.23 -12.09 16.20
CA GLU A 8 20.43 -11.67 17.37
C GLU A 8 21.31 -11.17 18.54
N MET A 9 22.59 -11.59 18.59
CA MET A 9 23.50 -11.20 19.68
C MET A 9 24.31 -9.92 19.42
N GLU A 10 24.47 -9.47 18.18
CA GLU A 10 25.24 -8.24 17.87
C GLU A 10 24.37 -6.98 17.73
N PHE A 11 23.07 -7.12 17.47
CA PHE A 11 22.10 -6.00 17.44
C PHE A 11 20.94 -6.24 18.39
N GLY A 12 21.27 -6.64 19.61
CA GLY A 12 20.33 -6.77 20.70
C GLY A 12 19.39 -5.56 20.77
N VAL A 13 18.14 -5.88 21.10
CA VAL A 13 16.94 -5.12 21.54
C VAL A 13 17.08 -3.61 21.89
N ASP A 14 18.28 -3.09 22.12
CA ASP A 14 18.63 -1.68 22.33
C ASP A 14 18.64 -0.79 21.07
N ALA A 15 18.66 -1.35 19.85
CA ALA A 15 18.53 -0.53 18.64
C ALA A 15 17.18 0.20 18.55
N CYS A 16 16.13 -0.37 19.16
CA CYS A 16 14.80 0.23 19.19
C CYS A 16 14.76 1.48 20.09
N GLY A 17 15.54 1.49 21.19
CA GLY A 17 15.63 2.62 22.11
C GLY A 17 16.61 3.72 21.65
N HIS A 18 17.77 3.33 21.13
CA HIS A 18 18.82 4.28 20.77
C HIS A 18 18.50 5.13 19.53
N VAL A 19 17.73 4.60 18.57
CA VAL A 19 17.32 5.35 17.37
C VAL A 19 16.05 6.17 17.64
N SER A 20 15.16 5.71 18.52
CA SER A 20 13.96 6.46 18.92
C SER A 20 14.28 7.73 19.73
N SER A 21 15.42 7.77 20.43
CA SER A 21 15.88 8.96 21.16
C SER A 21 16.59 9.99 20.28
N LEU A 22 17.14 9.58 19.13
CA LEU A 22 17.88 10.44 18.20
C LEU A 22 16.99 11.27 17.26
N LEU A 23 15.71 10.91 17.04
CA LEU A 23 14.85 11.53 16.01
C LEU A 23 13.48 12.03 16.50
N GLY A 24 13.21 12.03 17.81
CA GLY A 24 12.15 12.86 18.42
C GLY A 24 10.73 12.76 17.85
N THR A 25 10.30 11.63 17.28
CA THR A 25 8.95 11.49 16.70
C THR A 25 8.32 10.12 17.02
N GLY A 26 7.03 10.14 17.39
CA GLY A 26 6.25 8.99 17.86
C GLY A 26 6.01 7.94 16.78
N SER A 27 5.83 6.69 17.22
CA SER A 27 5.84 5.48 16.40
C SER A 27 4.79 5.44 15.27
N PRO A 28 5.22 5.30 14.00
CA PRO A 28 4.43 4.61 12.98
C PRO A 28 4.09 3.18 13.45
N SER A 29 2.99 2.60 12.96
CA SER A 29 2.63 1.22 13.27
C SER A 29 3.85 0.31 13.06
N THR A 30 4.12 -0.56 14.03
CA THR A 30 5.26 -1.50 14.04
C THR A 30 5.36 -2.31 12.75
N GLU A 31 4.25 -2.53 12.04
CA GLU A 31 4.23 -3.21 10.73
C GLU A 31 4.63 -2.34 9.54
N GLY A 32 4.37 -1.02 9.56
CA GLY A 32 4.90 -0.10 8.54
C GLY A 32 6.42 0.00 8.62
N TRP A 33 6.97 -0.01 9.85
CA TRP A 33 8.40 -0.15 10.09
C TRP A 33 8.93 -1.53 9.72
N LEU A 34 8.26 -2.61 10.15
CA LEU A 34 8.67 -3.96 9.77
C LEU A 34 8.59 -4.15 8.26
N PHE A 35 7.66 -3.54 7.53
CA PHE A 35 7.59 -3.60 6.07
C PHE A 35 8.66 -2.73 5.41
N HIS A 36 8.92 -1.52 5.91
CA HIS A 36 10.01 -0.68 5.41
C HIS A 36 11.37 -1.34 5.65
N VAL A 37 11.57 -1.91 6.84
CA VAL A 37 12.76 -2.68 7.23
C VAL A 37 12.82 -3.99 6.48
N HIS A 38 11.71 -4.70 6.24
CA HIS A 38 11.69 -5.97 5.52
C HIS A 38 11.81 -5.78 4.01
N VAL A 39 11.33 -4.70 3.41
CA VAL A 39 11.59 -4.38 2.00
C VAL A 39 13.02 -3.87 1.84
N THR A 40 13.49 -2.97 2.72
CA THR A 40 14.88 -2.50 2.70
C THR A 40 15.87 -3.64 2.97
N LEU A 41 15.58 -4.52 3.95
CA LEU A 41 16.34 -5.74 4.18
C LEU A 41 16.11 -6.76 3.09
N SER A 42 14.92 -6.99 2.55
CA SER A 42 14.73 -7.97 1.47
C SER A 42 15.46 -7.53 0.22
N ILE A 43 15.51 -6.24 -0.13
CA ILE A 43 16.35 -5.73 -1.22
C ILE A 43 17.84 -5.90 -0.87
N ALA A 44 18.24 -5.64 0.38
CA ALA A 44 19.62 -5.83 0.84
C ALA A 44 20.04 -7.31 0.97
N LEU A 45 19.11 -8.22 1.24
CA LEU A 45 19.32 -9.65 1.47
C LEU A 45 19.23 -10.43 0.15
N SER A 46 18.31 -10.07 -0.74
CA SER A 46 18.16 -10.72 -2.05
C SER A 46 19.23 -10.28 -3.06
N ASN A 47 19.79 -9.07 -2.92
CA ASN A 47 20.78 -8.55 -3.88
C ASN A 47 22.09 -8.03 -3.26
N GLY A 48 22.35 -8.29 -1.97
CA GLY A 48 23.52 -7.76 -1.27
C GLY A 48 23.56 -6.22 -1.27
N LEU A 49 24.71 -5.62 -1.63
CA LEU A 49 25.00 -4.17 -1.60
C LEU A 49 24.00 -3.27 -2.35
N SER A 50 23.11 -3.79 -3.19
CA SER A 50 22.20 -2.97 -4.01
C SER A 50 20.93 -2.50 -3.28
N GLY A 51 20.61 -3.00 -2.09
CA GLY A 51 19.65 -2.35 -1.18
C GLY A 51 20.08 -0.94 -0.75
N PHE A 52 21.39 -0.68 -0.75
CA PHE A 52 21.94 0.65 -0.55
C PHE A 52 21.90 1.52 -1.81
N LEU A 53 21.71 0.93 -3.00
CA LEU A 53 21.82 1.63 -4.29
C LEU A 53 20.77 2.74 -4.46
N TYR A 54 19.60 2.55 -3.87
CA TYR A 54 18.48 3.50 -3.94
C TYR A 54 18.14 4.11 -2.58
N TYR A 55 18.94 3.85 -1.55
CA TYR A 55 18.65 4.25 -0.17
C TYR A 55 18.37 5.76 -0.03
N GLU A 56 19.20 6.60 -0.64
CA GLU A 56 19.00 8.07 -0.60
C GLU A 56 17.65 8.50 -1.17
N ASP A 57 17.22 7.88 -2.28
CA ASP A 57 15.93 8.19 -2.90
C ASP A 57 14.77 7.66 -2.05
N LEU A 58 14.89 6.44 -1.51
CA LEU A 58 13.82 5.77 -0.76
C LEU A 58 13.60 6.38 0.64
N VAL A 59 14.64 6.92 1.26
CA VAL A 59 14.53 7.69 2.50
C VAL A 59 13.98 9.10 2.23
N SER A 60 14.25 9.65 1.05
CA SER A 60 13.66 10.93 0.66
C SER A 60 12.15 10.79 0.49
N CYS A 61 11.40 11.76 1.00
CA CYS A 61 9.95 11.74 0.86
C CYS A 61 9.53 11.88 -0.61
N VAL A 62 8.44 11.21 -0.95
CA VAL A 62 7.70 11.38 -2.20
C VAL A 62 6.81 12.60 -2.04
N THR A 63 6.84 13.53 -3.00
CA THR A 63 5.97 14.70 -3.04
C THR A 63 4.65 14.39 -3.74
N ARG A 64 3.62 15.22 -3.51
CA ARG A 64 2.36 15.14 -4.25
C ARG A 64 2.57 15.16 -5.77
N ALA A 65 3.46 16.02 -6.28
CA ALA A 65 3.72 16.10 -7.72
C ALA A 65 4.33 14.81 -8.27
N GLU A 66 5.25 14.19 -7.53
CA GLU A 66 5.82 12.88 -7.87
C GLU A 66 4.74 11.78 -7.83
N ALA A 67 3.87 11.78 -6.81
CA ALA A 67 2.77 10.83 -6.71
C ALA A 67 1.75 10.96 -7.87
N GLU A 68 1.41 12.18 -8.28
CA GLU A 68 0.55 12.41 -9.44
C GLU A 68 1.23 11.97 -10.75
N ALA A 69 2.53 12.22 -10.91
CA ALA A 69 3.30 11.75 -12.07
C ALA A 69 3.32 10.20 -12.14
N VAL A 70 3.49 9.52 -11.01
CA VAL A 70 3.34 8.07 -10.91
C VAL A 70 1.91 7.66 -11.26
N SER A 71 0.88 8.36 -10.77
CA SER A 71 -0.52 8.04 -11.06
C SER A 71 -0.82 8.04 -12.55
N VAL A 72 -0.29 9.00 -13.30
CA VAL A 72 -0.42 9.05 -14.76
C VAL A 72 0.20 7.80 -15.40
N LEU A 73 1.41 7.41 -14.98
CA LEU A 73 2.09 6.23 -15.52
C LEU A 73 1.40 4.91 -15.18
N VAL A 74 0.85 4.79 -13.96
CA VAL A 74 0.03 3.65 -13.53
C VAL A 74 -1.22 3.55 -14.40
N LYS A 75 -1.96 4.66 -14.57
CA LYS A 75 -3.16 4.71 -15.41
C LYS A 75 -2.87 4.35 -16.86
N GLU A 76 -1.82 4.94 -17.46
CA GLU A 76 -1.37 4.61 -18.82
C GLU A 76 -1.08 3.12 -18.99
N ALA A 77 -0.39 2.50 -18.01
CA ALA A 77 -0.03 1.08 -18.08
C ALA A 77 -1.23 0.16 -17.85
N VAL A 78 -2.09 0.45 -16.88
CA VAL A 78 -3.28 -0.33 -16.58
C VAL A 78 -4.27 -0.28 -17.75
N TRP A 79 -4.58 0.91 -18.25
CA TRP A 79 -5.56 1.09 -19.34
C TRP A 79 -5.09 0.57 -20.69
N ALA A 80 -3.79 0.29 -20.86
CA ALA A 80 -3.28 -0.41 -22.04
C ALA A 80 -3.76 -1.87 -22.11
N PHE A 81 -4.12 -2.48 -20.97
CA PHE A 81 -4.60 -3.86 -20.88
C PHE A 81 -6.05 -3.95 -20.44
N LEU A 82 -6.53 -3.02 -19.62
CA LEU A 82 -7.88 -3.01 -19.05
C LEU A 82 -8.46 -1.58 -19.07
N PRO A 83 -9.02 -1.13 -20.22
CA PRO A 83 -9.44 0.27 -20.43
C PRO A 83 -10.56 0.75 -19.51
N ASP A 84 -11.36 -0.17 -18.96
CA ASP A 84 -12.48 0.10 -18.05
C ASP A 84 -12.09 0.03 -16.57
N ALA A 85 -10.81 -0.22 -16.27
CA ALA A 85 -10.33 -0.30 -14.90
C ALA A 85 -10.37 1.06 -14.19
N PHE A 86 -10.81 1.02 -12.94
CA PHE A 86 -10.66 2.12 -12.00
C PHE A 86 -9.31 2.02 -11.31
N VAL A 87 -8.53 3.11 -11.37
CA VAL A 87 -7.24 3.25 -10.68
C VAL A 87 -7.35 4.41 -9.70
N THR A 88 -7.30 4.10 -8.41
CA THR A 88 -7.48 5.08 -7.33
C THR A 88 -6.21 5.17 -6.49
N MET A 89 -5.64 6.38 -6.36
CA MET A 89 -4.56 6.62 -5.41
C MET A 89 -5.12 6.53 -3.98
N THR A 90 -4.50 5.71 -3.13
CA THR A 90 -4.95 5.45 -1.76
C THR A 90 -3.94 6.00 -0.74
N GLY A 91 -3.90 5.40 0.46
CA GLY A 91 -2.88 5.69 1.45
C GLY A 91 -2.83 7.15 1.91
N GLY A 92 -1.63 7.59 2.29
CA GLY A 92 -1.41 8.93 2.85
C GLY A 92 -1.82 10.07 1.90
N PHE A 93 -1.60 9.90 0.60
CA PHE A 93 -1.94 10.92 -0.39
C PHE A 93 -3.46 11.07 -0.56
N ARG A 94 -4.25 9.99 -0.50
CA ARG A 94 -5.72 10.10 -0.49
C ARG A 94 -6.23 10.86 0.74
N ARG A 95 -5.54 10.74 1.88
CA ARG A 95 -5.85 11.50 3.11
C ARG A 95 -5.31 12.93 3.12
N GLY A 96 -4.86 13.45 1.97
CA GLY A 96 -4.45 14.85 1.83
C GLY A 96 -3.00 15.15 2.25
N LYS A 97 -2.17 14.14 2.51
CA LYS A 97 -0.74 14.39 2.78
C LYS A 97 -0.07 14.99 1.54
N LYS A 98 0.76 16.03 1.77
CA LYS A 98 1.60 16.65 0.73
C LYS A 98 2.84 15.83 0.40
N MET A 99 3.26 14.99 1.35
CA MET A 99 4.45 14.15 1.26
C MET A 99 4.17 12.77 1.89
N GLY A 100 4.78 11.72 1.33
CA GLY A 100 4.65 10.33 1.77
C GLY A 100 5.95 9.54 1.59
N HIS A 101 5.98 8.28 2.02
CA HIS A 101 7.13 7.39 1.83
C HIS A 101 7.01 6.54 0.56
N ASP A 102 5.77 6.30 0.13
CA ASP A 102 5.36 5.44 -0.97
C ASP A 102 4.08 6.00 -1.61
N VAL A 103 3.71 5.44 -2.76
CA VAL A 103 2.47 5.76 -3.46
C VAL A 103 1.65 4.49 -3.65
N ASP A 104 0.50 4.43 -2.99
CA ASP A 104 -0.39 3.27 -3.04
C ASP A 104 -1.49 3.45 -4.10
N PHE A 105 -1.79 2.39 -4.84
CA PHE A 105 -2.88 2.36 -5.81
C PHE A 105 -3.75 1.12 -5.63
N LEU A 106 -5.06 1.36 -5.57
CA LEU A 106 -6.08 0.34 -5.71
C LEU A 106 -6.59 0.30 -7.15
N ILE A 107 -6.59 -0.90 -7.73
CA ILE A 107 -7.05 -1.19 -9.08
C ILE A 107 -8.22 -2.16 -9.00
N THR A 108 -9.24 -1.93 -9.80
CA THR A 108 -10.41 -2.81 -9.90
C THR A 108 -11.12 -2.58 -11.24
N SER A 109 -11.80 -3.58 -11.80
CA SER A 109 -12.56 -3.43 -13.04
C SER A 109 -13.90 -4.17 -12.96
N PRO A 110 -14.99 -3.65 -13.53
CA PRO A 110 -16.25 -4.38 -13.64
C PRO A 110 -16.19 -5.56 -14.64
N GLY A 111 -15.06 -5.76 -15.32
CA GLY A 111 -14.81 -6.77 -16.36
C GLY A 111 -14.64 -8.21 -15.86
N SER A 112 -14.07 -9.08 -16.71
CA SER A 112 -13.93 -10.51 -16.43
C SER A 112 -12.78 -10.80 -15.45
N THR A 113 -12.92 -11.84 -14.61
CA THR A 113 -11.94 -12.19 -13.56
C THR A 113 -10.58 -12.65 -14.10
N GLU A 114 -10.54 -13.23 -15.30
CA GLU A 114 -9.28 -13.72 -15.90
C GLU A 114 -8.34 -12.56 -16.29
N ASP A 115 -8.91 -11.46 -16.79
CA ASP A 115 -8.14 -10.26 -17.11
C ASP A 115 -7.62 -9.57 -15.83
N GLU A 116 -8.34 -9.66 -14.71
CA GLU A 116 -7.90 -9.13 -13.42
C GLU A 116 -6.68 -9.87 -12.88
N GLU A 117 -6.67 -11.21 -12.92
CA GLU A 117 -5.59 -12.05 -12.36
C GLU A 117 -4.24 -11.84 -13.08
N GLN A 118 -4.26 -11.54 -14.38
CA GLN A 118 -3.05 -11.36 -15.16
C GLN A 118 -2.61 -9.90 -15.28
N LEU A 119 -3.40 -8.95 -14.80
CA LEU A 119 -3.19 -7.52 -15.05
C LEU A 119 -1.85 -7.04 -14.50
N LEU A 120 -1.56 -7.33 -13.21
CA LEU A 120 -0.32 -6.86 -12.59
C LEU A 120 0.91 -7.44 -13.29
N GLN A 121 0.89 -8.73 -13.67
CA GLN A 121 1.98 -9.34 -14.43
C GLN A 121 2.18 -8.66 -15.80
N LYS A 122 1.10 -8.35 -16.53
CA LYS A 122 1.15 -7.64 -17.81
C LYS A 122 1.73 -6.23 -17.65
N VAL A 123 1.32 -5.49 -16.61
CA VAL A 123 1.84 -4.16 -16.27
C VAL A 123 3.33 -4.20 -15.93
N MET A 124 3.77 -5.18 -15.11
CA MET A 124 5.18 -5.33 -14.76
C MET A 124 6.03 -5.65 -16.01
N ASN A 125 5.60 -6.60 -16.84
CA ASN A 125 6.29 -6.92 -18.09
C ASN A 125 6.41 -5.71 -19.03
N LEU A 126 5.40 -4.83 -19.06
CA LEU A 126 5.44 -3.59 -19.85
C LEU A 126 6.48 -2.61 -19.30
N TRP A 127 6.56 -2.43 -17.99
CA TRP A 127 7.50 -1.50 -17.37
C TRP A 127 8.94 -2.02 -17.35
N GLU A 128 9.15 -3.33 -17.22
CA GLU A 128 10.47 -3.95 -17.38
C GLU A 128 11.03 -3.68 -18.78
N LYS A 129 10.22 -3.89 -19.83
CA LYS A 129 10.61 -3.56 -21.22
C LYS A 129 10.92 -2.07 -21.42
N LYS A 130 10.29 -1.18 -20.65
CA LYS A 130 10.57 0.27 -20.65
C LYS A 130 11.73 0.67 -19.73
N GLY A 131 12.32 -0.26 -18.98
CA GLY A 131 13.39 0.02 -18.02
C GLY A 131 12.94 0.88 -16.84
N LEU A 132 11.66 0.78 -16.45
CA LEU A 132 11.05 1.57 -15.37
C LEU A 132 10.96 0.81 -14.02
N VAL A 133 11.28 -0.48 -14.00
CA VAL A 133 11.26 -1.31 -12.80
C VAL A 133 12.68 -1.47 -12.28
N LEU A 134 12.91 -1.10 -11.02
CA LEU A 134 14.19 -1.34 -10.33
C LEU A 134 14.14 -2.58 -9.45
N TYR A 135 12.95 -2.88 -8.91
CA TYR A 135 12.64 -4.05 -8.10
C TYR A 135 11.12 -4.23 -8.10
N TYR A 136 10.66 -5.48 -8.00
CA TYR A 136 9.29 -5.76 -7.63
C TYR A 136 9.15 -7.11 -6.92
N ASP A 137 8.11 -7.24 -6.12
CA ASP A 137 7.62 -8.48 -5.53
C ASP A 137 6.13 -8.62 -5.86
N LEU A 138 5.77 -9.65 -6.62
CA LEU A 138 4.39 -9.94 -7.00
C LEU A 138 3.85 -11.03 -6.08
N VAL A 139 2.84 -10.67 -5.29
CA VAL A 139 2.15 -11.56 -4.37
C VAL A 139 0.81 -11.97 -4.96
N GLU A 140 0.66 -13.27 -5.22
CA GLU A 140 -0.59 -13.81 -5.74
C GLU A 140 -1.76 -13.69 -4.76
N SER A 141 -2.96 -13.57 -5.31
CA SER A 141 -4.19 -13.50 -4.52
C SER A 141 -4.41 -14.81 -3.76
N THR A 142 -4.71 -14.68 -2.47
CA THR A 142 -5.22 -15.78 -1.62
C THR A 142 -6.68 -15.52 -1.21
N PHE A 143 -7.34 -14.58 -1.89
CA PHE A 143 -8.68 -14.13 -1.56
C PHE A 143 -9.71 -15.23 -1.82
N GLU A 144 -10.55 -15.49 -0.81
CA GLU A 144 -11.64 -16.45 -0.87
C GLU A 144 -12.98 -15.72 -0.65
N LYS A 145 -13.88 -15.75 -1.66
CA LYS A 145 -15.12 -14.95 -1.66
C LYS A 145 -16.04 -15.20 -0.46
N LEU A 146 -16.04 -16.42 0.08
CA LEU A 146 -16.92 -16.86 1.16
C LEU A 146 -16.23 -16.96 2.52
N ARG A 147 -14.93 -16.67 2.59
CA ARG A 147 -14.18 -16.69 3.84
C ARG A 147 -14.64 -15.55 4.74
N LEU A 148 -14.82 -15.87 6.02
CA LEU A 148 -15.21 -14.86 7.01
C LEU A 148 -14.09 -13.84 7.19
N PRO A 149 -14.42 -12.56 7.42
CA PRO A 149 -13.44 -11.52 7.65
C PRO A 149 -12.53 -11.85 8.83
N SER A 150 -11.28 -11.40 8.75
CA SER A 150 -10.32 -11.60 9.83
C SER A 150 -10.73 -10.85 11.10
N ARG A 151 -10.58 -11.48 12.26
CA ARG A 151 -10.72 -10.81 13.56
C ARG A 151 -9.45 -10.06 13.97
N LYS A 152 -8.34 -10.31 13.30
CA LYS A 152 -7.08 -9.61 13.57
C LYS A 152 -7.17 -8.22 12.95
N VAL A 153 -7.11 -7.20 13.80
CA VAL A 153 -7.18 -5.80 13.37
C VAL A 153 -6.03 -5.43 12.43
N ASP A 154 -4.88 -6.10 12.57
CA ASP A 154 -3.67 -5.86 11.78
C ASP A 154 -3.46 -6.88 10.65
N ALA A 155 -4.50 -7.66 10.30
CA ALA A 155 -4.35 -8.60 9.19
C ALA A 155 -4.16 -7.86 7.86
N LEU A 156 -3.06 -8.19 7.17
CA LEU A 156 -2.87 -7.92 5.74
C LEU A 156 -4.03 -8.50 4.94
N ASP A 157 -4.34 -7.87 3.81
CA ASP A 157 -5.36 -8.39 2.91
C ASP A 157 -4.81 -9.50 2.00
N HIS A 158 -5.73 -10.23 1.37
CA HIS A 158 -5.52 -11.42 0.58
C HIS A 158 -5.65 -11.15 -0.92
N PHE A 159 -5.83 -9.90 -1.35
CA PHE A 159 -5.83 -9.54 -2.78
C PHE A 159 -4.45 -9.70 -3.41
N GLN A 160 -4.40 -9.76 -4.74
CA GLN A 160 -3.14 -9.74 -5.48
C GLN A 160 -2.46 -8.38 -5.29
N LYS A 161 -1.15 -8.39 -5.09
CA LYS A 161 -0.36 -7.17 -4.82
C LYS A 161 0.94 -7.17 -5.58
N CYS A 162 1.43 -6.00 -5.92
CA CYS A 162 2.79 -5.83 -6.37
C CYS A 162 3.45 -4.69 -5.60
N PHE A 163 4.52 -5.01 -4.87
CA PHE A 163 5.35 -4.03 -4.17
C PHE A 163 6.54 -3.71 -5.07
N LEU A 164 6.68 -2.48 -5.54
CA LEU A 164 7.70 -2.13 -6.53
C LEU A 164 8.55 -0.93 -6.12
N ILE A 165 9.80 -0.93 -6.61
CA ILE A 165 10.61 0.27 -6.71
C ILE A 165 10.55 0.73 -8.16
N PHE A 166 9.84 1.83 -8.37
CA PHE A 166 9.62 2.46 -9.65
C PHE A 166 10.72 3.49 -9.95
N LYS A 167 11.26 3.46 -11.17
CA LYS A 167 12.17 4.48 -11.68
C LYS A 167 11.36 5.60 -12.31
N LEU A 168 11.06 6.66 -11.55
CA LEU A 168 10.34 7.83 -12.06
C LEU A 168 11.28 8.74 -12.88
N PRO A 169 11.06 8.92 -14.21
CA PRO A 169 11.86 9.84 -15.00
C PRO A 169 11.50 11.30 -14.70
N ARG A 170 12.52 12.16 -14.61
CA ARG A 170 12.38 13.56 -14.16
C ARG A 170 11.75 14.50 -15.21
N GLN A 171 11.79 14.14 -16.51
CA GLN A 171 11.26 14.97 -17.60
C GLN A 171 9.74 15.22 -17.57
N ARG A 172 8.99 14.56 -16.66
CA ARG A 172 7.54 14.75 -16.52
C ARG A 172 7.14 15.69 -15.37
N LEU A 173 8.08 16.37 -14.72
CA LEU A 173 7.81 17.35 -13.65
C LEU A 173 8.10 18.77 -14.16
N ASP A 174 7.06 19.51 -14.51
CA ASP A 174 7.13 20.96 -14.78
C ASP A 174 7.29 21.72 -13.46
N SER A 175 8.49 21.74 -12.87
CA SER A 175 8.78 22.69 -11.78
C SER A 175 10.27 22.85 -11.50
N ASP A 176 10.72 24.11 -11.57
CA ASP A 176 12.00 24.63 -11.06
C ASP A 176 12.15 24.35 -9.55
N GLN A 177 12.91 23.29 -9.19
CA GLN A 177 13.32 23.00 -7.81
C GLN A 177 14.84 22.74 -7.76
N PRO A 178 15.63 23.62 -7.12
CA PRO A 178 17.10 23.56 -7.10
C PRO A 178 17.62 22.90 -5.81
N SER A 179 17.57 21.57 -5.72
CA SER A 179 18.26 20.86 -4.63
C SER A 179 18.54 19.37 -4.90
N TRP A 180 18.90 19.00 -6.13
CA TRP A 180 19.24 17.61 -6.45
C TRP A 180 20.68 17.51 -6.95
N GLN A 181 21.38 16.44 -6.58
CA GLN A 181 22.72 16.15 -7.04
C GLN A 181 22.79 16.27 -8.57
N GLU A 182 23.73 17.08 -9.07
CA GLU A 182 23.94 17.34 -10.49
C GLU A 182 24.06 16.01 -11.27
N GLY A 183 23.18 15.80 -12.26
CA GLY A 183 23.27 14.68 -13.21
C GLY A 183 22.26 13.53 -13.05
N LYS A 184 21.52 13.43 -11.93
CA LYS A 184 20.51 12.35 -11.77
C LYS A 184 19.18 12.68 -12.47
N THR A 185 18.84 11.91 -13.50
CA THR A 185 17.69 12.13 -14.40
C THR A 185 16.39 11.42 -13.98
N TRP A 186 16.40 10.70 -12.86
CA TRP A 186 15.28 9.92 -12.36
C TRP A 186 15.36 9.75 -10.83
N LYS A 187 14.26 9.36 -10.19
CA LYS A 187 14.18 9.07 -8.75
C LYS A 187 13.56 7.68 -8.53
N ALA A 188 14.13 6.89 -7.61
CA ALA A 188 13.50 5.66 -7.14
C ALA A 188 12.31 5.99 -6.23
N ILE A 189 11.13 5.44 -6.50
CA ILE A 189 9.91 5.66 -5.72
C ILE A 189 9.30 4.31 -5.39
N ARG A 190 8.94 4.08 -4.12
CA ARG A 190 8.14 2.93 -3.76
C ARG A 190 6.70 3.12 -4.22
N VAL A 191 6.17 2.12 -4.90
CA VAL A 191 4.78 2.10 -5.36
C VAL A 191 4.20 0.75 -5.00
N ASP A 192 2.99 0.76 -4.44
CA ASP A 192 2.27 -0.45 -4.08
C ASP A 192 1.01 -0.52 -4.96
N LEU A 193 0.86 -1.61 -5.72
CA LEU A 193 -0.31 -1.87 -6.55
C LEU A 193 -1.12 -3.00 -5.95
N VAL A 194 -2.45 -2.81 -5.89
CA VAL A 194 -3.36 -3.81 -5.33
C VAL A 194 -4.51 -4.01 -6.31
N MET A 195 -4.73 -5.26 -6.73
CA MET A 195 -5.84 -5.61 -7.62
C MET A 195 -6.94 -6.30 -6.81
N CYS A 196 -8.13 -5.70 -6.75
CA CYS A 196 -9.27 -6.27 -6.02
C CYS A 196 -10.48 -6.50 -6.93
N PRO A 197 -11.30 -7.54 -6.66
CA PRO A 197 -12.55 -7.75 -7.37
C PRO A 197 -13.50 -6.56 -7.19
N TYR A 198 -14.24 -6.21 -8.25
CA TYR A 198 -15.11 -5.04 -8.28
C TYR A 198 -16.12 -4.95 -7.14
N GLU A 199 -16.68 -6.08 -6.70
CA GLU A 199 -17.67 -6.09 -5.61
C GLU A 199 -17.04 -5.88 -4.23
N ARG A 200 -15.71 -5.89 -4.12
CA ARG A 200 -14.97 -5.67 -2.87
C ARG A 200 -14.31 -4.29 -2.80
N ARG A 201 -14.41 -3.48 -3.87
CA ARG A 201 -13.71 -2.19 -4.00
C ARG A 201 -13.92 -1.24 -2.83
N ALA A 202 -15.12 -1.17 -2.25
CA ALA A 202 -15.41 -0.27 -1.14
C ALA A 202 -14.63 -0.64 0.13
N PHE A 203 -14.56 -1.94 0.45
CA PHE A 203 -13.81 -2.46 1.60
C PHE A 203 -12.31 -2.31 1.39
N ALA A 204 -11.84 -2.63 0.17
CA ALA A 204 -10.44 -2.50 -0.19
C ALA A 204 -9.98 -1.04 -0.11
N LEU A 205 -10.79 -0.12 -0.65
CA LEU A 205 -10.52 1.31 -0.62
C LEU A 205 -10.47 1.84 0.80
N LEU A 206 -11.42 1.46 1.66
CA LEU A 206 -11.43 1.85 3.07
C LEU A 206 -10.16 1.38 3.79
N GLY A 207 -9.79 0.11 3.59
CA GLY A 207 -8.59 -0.51 4.14
C GLY A 207 -7.31 0.19 3.72
N TRP A 208 -7.10 0.30 2.41
CA TRP A 208 -5.89 0.88 1.81
C TRP A 208 -5.83 2.40 1.92
N THR A 209 -6.91 3.06 2.33
CA THR A 209 -6.87 4.47 2.73
C THR A 209 -6.19 4.65 4.08
N GLY A 210 -6.27 3.68 5.00
CA GLY A 210 -5.75 3.81 6.37
C GLY A 210 -6.37 5.00 7.13
N SER A 211 -5.75 5.55 8.18
CA SER A 211 -4.50 5.19 8.89
C SER A 211 -4.76 4.23 10.08
N ARG A 212 -4.24 4.53 11.29
CA ARG A 212 -4.68 3.91 12.55
C ARG A 212 -6.20 3.96 12.73
N PHE A 213 -6.86 4.95 12.11
CA PHE A 213 -8.31 5.03 11.97
C PHE A 213 -8.95 3.69 11.59
N GLU A 214 -8.37 2.97 10.63
CA GLU A 214 -8.88 1.70 10.13
C GLU A 214 -8.90 0.62 11.22
N ARG A 215 -7.85 0.55 12.04
CA ARG A 215 -7.73 -0.39 13.16
C ARG A 215 -8.81 -0.14 14.21
N ASP A 216 -9.05 1.13 14.52
CA ASP A 216 -10.09 1.53 15.47
C ASP A 216 -11.49 1.29 14.90
N LEU A 217 -11.69 1.46 13.60
CA LEU A 217 -12.94 1.11 12.92
C LEU A 217 -13.23 -0.40 12.98
N ARG A 218 -12.22 -1.25 12.75
CA ARG A 218 -12.35 -2.72 12.93
C ARG A 218 -12.66 -3.10 14.38
N ARG A 219 -12.02 -2.43 15.34
CA ARG A 219 -12.28 -2.62 16.78
C ARG A 219 -13.72 -2.24 17.09
N TYR A 220 -14.16 -1.06 16.66
CA TYR A 220 -15.54 -0.59 16.83
C TYR A 220 -16.56 -1.58 16.24
N ALA A 221 -16.36 -2.03 15.01
CA ALA A 221 -17.21 -3.02 14.37
C ALA A 221 -17.34 -4.30 15.22
N THR A 222 -16.23 -4.76 15.78
CA THR A 222 -16.16 -5.99 16.59
C THR A 222 -16.86 -5.85 17.94
N HIS A 223 -16.56 -4.78 18.68
CA HIS A 223 -16.96 -4.56 20.06
C HIS A 223 -18.35 -3.94 20.19
N GLU A 224 -18.64 -2.91 19.40
CA GLU A 224 -19.88 -2.12 19.52
C GLU A 224 -21.00 -2.66 18.62
N ARG A 225 -20.66 -3.19 17.43
CA ARG A 225 -21.66 -3.60 16.43
C ARG A 225 -21.86 -5.10 16.30
N LYS A 226 -21.07 -5.91 16.98
CA LYS A 226 -21.04 -7.38 16.79
C LYS A 226 -20.88 -7.74 15.30
N MET A 227 -20.11 -6.96 14.56
CA MET A 227 -19.73 -7.24 13.17
C MET A 227 -18.25 -7.64 13.11
N ILE A 228 -17.77 -8.06 11.94
CA ILE A 228 -16.35 -8.25 11.66
C ILE A 228 -16.07 -7.56 10.33
N LEU A 229 -15.16 -6.59 10.36
CA LEU A 229 -14.74 -5.81 9.20
C LEU A 229 -13.28 -6.14 8.89
N ASP A 230 -12.96 -6.35 7.62
CA ASP A 230 -11.60 -6.31 7.10
C ASP A 230 -11.57 -5.68 5.69
N ASN A 231 -10.42 -5.72 5.02
CA ASN A 231 -10.23 -5.16 3.67
C ASN A 231 -11.07 -5.84 2.58
N HIS A 232 -11.74 -6.96 2.87
CA HIS A 232 -12.47 -7.73 1.88
C HIS A 232 -13.98 -7.64 2.06
N ALA A 233 -14.46 -7.61 3.30
CA ALA A 233 -15.89 -7.63 3.56
C ALA A 233 -16.27 -7.16 4.98
N LEU A 234 -17.58 -6.92 5.15
CA LEU A 234 -18.23 -6.73 6.43
C LEU A 234 -19.19 -7.89 6.70
N TYR A 235 -19.08 -8.52 7.87
CA TYR A 235 -19.94 -9.63 8.28
C TYR A 235 -20.68 -9.31 9.59
N ASP A 236 -22.00 -9.42 9.58
CA ASP A 236 -22.85 -9.26 10.75
C ASP A 236 -23.01 -10.60 11.49
N LYS A 237 -22.46 -10.72 12.71
CA LYS A 237 -22.52 -11.97 13.50
C LYS A 237 -23.93 -12.29 14.01
N THR A 238 -24.76 -11.26 14.19
CA THR A 238 -26.13 -11.41 14.70
C THR A 238 -27.05 -11.93 13.60
N LYS A 239 -26.99 -11.30 12.42
CA LYS A 239 -27.78 -11.70 11.25
C LYS A 239 -27.16 -12.88 10.49
N ARG A 240 -25.88 -13.17 10.71
CA ARG A 240 -25.09 -14.20 10.01
C ARG A 240 -25.05 -14.00 8.49
N ILE A 241 -24.86 -12.76 8.07
CA ILE A 241 -24.82 -12.39 6.65
C ILE A 241 -23.62 -11.48 6.36
N PHE A 242 -23.14 -11.55 5.12
CA PHE A 242 -22.25 -10.53 4.57
C PHE A 242 -23.07 -9.30 4.18
N LEU A 243 -22.63 -8.13 4.63
CA LEU A 243 -23.20 -6.85 4.24
C LEU A 243 -22.46 -6.36 3.00
N LYS A 244 -23.21 -6.04 1.93
CA LYS A 244 -22.67 -5.48 0.69
C LYS A 244 -22.51 -3.97 0.85
N ALA A 245 -21.48 -3.41 0.21
CA ALA A 245 -21.27 -1.98 0.10
C ALA A 245 -20.63 -1.66 -1.25
N GLU A 246 -21.14 -0.65 -1.94
CA GLU A 246 -20.59 -0.10 -3.18
C GLU A 246 -19.69 1.12 -2.94
N THR A 247 -19.85 1.76 -1.78
CA THR A 247 -19.15 2.98 -1.35
C THR A 247 -18.66 2.86 0.10
N GLU A 248 -17.73 3.72 0.51
CA GLU A 248 -17.27 3.74 1.91
C GLU A 248 -18.42 4.19 2.84
N GLU A 249 -19.23 5.14 2.39
CA GLU A 249 -20.39 5.72 3.06
C GLU A 249 -21.40 4.63 3.47
N GLU A 250 -21.64 3.64 2.59
CA GLU A 250 -22.49 2.49 2.91
C GLU A 250 -21.88 1.62 4.01
N ILE A 251 -20.56 1.46 4.07
CA ILE A 251 -19.87 0.74 5.16
C ILE A 251 -20.10 1.47 6.49
N PHE A 252 -19.93 2.80 6.50
CA PHE A 252 -20.20 3.61 7.69
C PHE A 252 -21.67 3.53 8.12
N ALA A 253 -22.61 3.57 7.16
CA ALA A 253 -24.03 3.42 7.43
C ALA A 253 -24.37 2.06 8.04
N HIS A 254 -23.79 0.96 7.54
CA HIS A 254 -23.93 -0.38 8.16
C HIS A 254 -23.39 -0.42 9.59
N LEU A 255 -22.31 0.30 9.86
CA LEU A 255 -21.72 0.45 11.19
C LEU A 255 -22.45 1.48 12.06
N GLY A 256 -23.50 2.14 11.54
CA GLY A 256 -24.24 3.18 12.25
C GLY A 256 -23.36 4.35 12.71
N LEU A 257 -22.39 4.75 11.88
CA LEU A 257 -21.50 5.87 12.10
C LEU A 257 -21.78 6.96 11.05
N ASP A 258 -21.58 8.22 11.44
CA ASP A 258 -21.49 9.31 10.48
C ASP A 258 -20.25 9.12 9.60
N TYR A 259 -20.37 9.45 8.32
CA TYR A 259 -19.26 9.31 7.38
C TYR A 259 -18.15 10.29 7.71
N ILE A 260 -16.92 9.79 7.70
CA ILE A 260 -15.71 10.58 7.95
C ILE A 260 -14.92 10.63 6.65
N GLU A 261 -14.64 11.84 6.17
CA GLU A 261 -13.97 12.05 4.89
C GLU A 261 -12.51 11.57 4.94
N PRO A 262 -11.91 11.11 3.82
CA PRO A 262 -10.56 10.56 3.83
C PRO A 262 -9.49 11.50 4.43
N TRP A 263 -9.61 12.82 4.24
CA TRP A 263 -8.67 13.80 4.80
C TRP A 263 -8.81 14.00 6.32
N GLU A 264 -9.89 13.53 6.92
CA GLU A 264 -10.13 13.55 8.37
C GLU A 264 -9.64 12.26 9.06
N ARG A 265 -9.24 11.24 8.29
CA ARG A 265 -8.78 9.93 8.81
C ARG A 265 -7.28 9.88 9.12
N ASN A 266 -6.70 10.99 9.58
CA ASN A 266 -5.24 11.13 9.82
C ASN A 266 -4.80 10.79 11.26
N ALA A 267 -5.56 9.92 11.95
CA ALA A 267 -5.27 9.45 13.30
C ALA A 267 -3.99 8.59 13.43
#